data_AF-H6LGD3-F1
#
_entry.id   AF-H6LGD3-F1
#
_cell.length_a   1.000
_cell.length_b   1.000
_cell.length_c   1.000
_cell.angle_alpha   90.00
_cell.angle_beta   90.00
_cell.angle_gamma   90.00
#
_symmetry.space_group_name_H-M   'P 1'
#
loop_
_entity.id
_entity.type
_entity.pdbx_description
1 polymer ?
#
loop_
_entity_poly.entity_id
_entity_poly.type
_entity_poly.pdbx_seq_one_letter_code
_entity_poly.pdbx_strand_id
1 'polypeptide(L)'
;MLKESIKMAIENIVSNKMRSFLTMLGIIIGVGSVIALITIVSGATSTITDQVASMGANTVTVQIKGTPLKPGLTQGDVNKITELPNITGVAPTISGITTVAFDGNSMDKITLQGKNDVYFENTEDVISSGRIINRIDIENNSRVALIGNDIVKELYVGKNPIGQEIKIGGITYHIIGILQESDSFASAGTNNSVIIPYTTAMGVVGAKYINSMTVYITDESLADTTTRQIEGLLTKSFNGNEDGYSIVNMQNILETIESMTNILSMMLGGIASISLVVGGIGIMNMMLVSVTERTSEIGLRKALGAEPKQIQLQFLIESVVLCLIGGIIGFIVGVSLAWIAAQLIGISFVLTTSTVVLAIGFSAFIGVVFGFMPARKASRLNPIDALRSI
;
A
#
# COMPACT_ATOMS: atom_id res chain seq x y z
N MET A 1 3.23 -47.12 -4.33
CA MET A 1 2.15 -46.56 -3.48
C MET A 1 1.89 -45.08 -3.73
N LEU A 2 2.61 -44.11 -3.15
CA LEU A 2 2.23 -42.68 -3.27
C LEU A 2 2.15 -42.17 -4.73
N LYS A 3 3.18 -42.48 -5.55
CA LYS A 3 3.18 -42.15 -6.99
C LYS A 3 2.02 -42.81 -7.76
N GLU A 4 1.68 -44.05 -7.43
CA GLU A 4 0.57 -44.77 -8.08
C GLU A 4 -0.78 -44.22 -7.63
N SER A 5 -0.93 -43.84 -6.36
CA SER A 5 -2.14 -43.18 -5.85
C SER A 5 -2.38 -41.84 -6.52
N ILE A 6 -1.33 -41.04 -6.75
CA ILE A 6 -1.43 -39.78 -7.51
C ILE A 6 -1.80 -40.05 -8.97
N LYS A 7 -1.16 -41.04 -9.62
CA LYS A 7 -1.48 -41.40 -11.01
C LYS A 7 -2.95 -41.83 -11.14
N MET A 8 -3.42 -42.71 -10.25
CA MET A 8 -4.82 -43.15 -10.24
C MET A 8 -5.79 -42.00 -9.93
N ALA A 9 -5.44 -41.08 -9.05
CA ALA A 9 -6.26 -39.91 -8.76
C ALA A 9 -6.44 -39.04 -10.01
N ILE A 10 -5.36 -38.79 -10.76
CA ILE A 10 -5.41 -38.00 -12.00
C ILE A 10 -6.26 -38.72 -13.06
N GLU A 11 -6.09 -40.03 -13.24
CA GLU A 11 -6.89 -40.82 -14.19
C GLU A 11 -8.40 -40.76 -13.88
N ASN A 12 -8.78 -40.86 -12.59
CA ASN A 12 -10.19 -40.75 -12.19
C ASN A 12 -10.77 -39.34 -12.39
N ILE A 13 -9.98 -38.30 -12.12
CA ILE A 13 -10.38 -36.91 -12.35
C ILE A 13 -10.70 -36.69 -13.83
N VAL A 14 -9.87 -37.26 -14.72
CA VAL A 14 -10.02 -37.16 -16.18
C VAL A 14 -11.17 -38.02 -16.71
N SER A 15 -11.49 -39.16 -16.08
CA SER A 15 -12.63 -40.00 -16.51
C SER A 15 -13.97 -39.32 -16.26
N ASN A 16 -14.09 -38.51 -15.20
CA ASN A 16 -15.32 -37.84 -14.78
C ASN A 16 -15.24 -36.31 -14.90
N LYS A 17 -14.86 -35.81 -16.09
CA LYS A 17 -14.55 -34.38 -16.35
C LYS A 17 -15.58 -33.39 -15.82
N MET A 18 -16.87 -33.59 -16.13
CA MET A 18 -17.94 -32.66 -15.73
C MET A 18 -18.05 -32.55 -14.21
N ARG A 19 -18.01 -33.70 -13.53
CA ARG A 19 -18.13 -33.76 -12.07
C ARG A 19 -16.90 -33.14 -11.42
N SER A 20 -15.70 -33.56 -11.83
CA SER A 20 -14.45 -33.01 -11.33
C SER A 20 -14.39 -31.48 -11.50
N PHE A 21 -14.82 -30.98 -12.67
CA PHE A 21 -14.88 -29.54 -12.94
C PHE A 21 -15.85 -28.81 -12.00
N LEU A 22 -17.10 -29.28 -11.88
CA LEU A 22 -18.10 -28.67 -10.99
C LEU A 22 -17.65 -28.67 -9.52
N THR A 23 -16.90 -29.69 -9.10
CA THR A 23 -16.37 -29.81 -7.73
C THR A 23 -15.21 -28.84 -7.51
N MET A 24 -14.30 -28.75 -8.48
CA MET A 24 -13.18 -27.80 -8.44
C MET A 24 -13.66 -26.35 -8.55
N LEU A 25 -14.78 -26.08 -9.22
CA LEU A 25 -15.28 -24.72 -9.44
C LEU A 25 -15.48 -23.94 -8.12
N GLY A 26 -16.01 -24.59 -7.08
CA GLY A 26 -16.15 -23.97 -5.76
C GLY A 26 -14.81 -23.58 -5.14
N ILE A 27 -13.78 -24.40 -5.31
CA ILE A 27 -12.41 -24.12 -4.84
C ILE A 27 -11.77 -23.02 -5.69
N ILE A 28 -11.92 -23.08 -7.01
CA ILE A 28 -11.38 -22.09 -7.95
C ILE A 28 -11.93 -20.70 -7.62
N ILE A 29 -13.25 -20.58 -7.43
CA ILE A 29 -13.90 -19.31 -7.07
C ILE A 29 -13.49 -18.88 -5.67
N GLY A 30 -13.51 -19.80 -4.69
CA GLY A 30 -13.13 -19.51 -3.31
C GLY A 30 -11.69 -19.02 -3.20
N VAL A 31 -10.72 -19.81 -3.66
CA VAL A 31 -9.29 -19.47 -3.61
C VAL A 31 -9.00 -18.25 -4.50
N GLY A 32 -9.55 -18.20 -5.72
CA GLY A 32 -9.30 -17.13 -6.67
C GLY A 32 -9.83 -15.77 -6.21
N SER A 33 -11.05 -15.71 -5.67
CA SER A 33 -11.62 -14.45 -5.15
C SER A 33 -10.81 -13.90 -3.99
N VAL A 34 -10.33 -14.77 -3.10
CA VAL A 34 -9.58 -14.40 -1.89
C VAL A 34 -8.21 -13.87 -2.25
N ILE A 35 -7.51 -14.55 -3.16
CA ILE A 35 -6.24 -14.08 -3.69
C ILE A 35 -6.41 -12.76 -4.40
N ALA A 36 -7.45 -12.63 -5.24
CA ALA A 36 -7.71 -11.40 -5.96
C ALA A 36 -7.91 -10.22 -5.00
N LEU A 37 -8.78 -10.39 -4.00
CA LEU A 37 -9.09 -9.34 -3.02
C LEU A 37 -7.90 -8.97 -2.14
N ILE A 38 -7.15 -9.94 -1.61
CA ILE A 38 -5.96 -9.68 -0.78
C ILE A 38 -4.87 -8.97 -1.60
N THR A 39 -4.64 -9.39 -2.85
CA THR A 39 -3.66 -8.77 -3.75
C THR A 39 -4.03 -7.33 -4.07
N ILE A 40 -5.32 -7.06 -4.35
CA ILE A 40 -5.82 -5.70 -4.60
C ILE A 40 -5.66 -4.82 -3.36
N VAL A 41 -6.05 -5.31 -2.18
CA VAL A 41 -5.90 -4.57 -0.92
C VAL A 41 -4.43 -4.26 -0.65
N SER A 42 -3.54 -5.25 -0.77
CA SER A 42 -2.09 -5.07 -0.58
C SER A 42 -1.50 -4.08 -1.58
N GLY A 43 -1.94 -4.13 -2.84
CA GLY A 43 -1.52 -3.18 -3.87
C GLY A 43 -1.96 -1.75 -3.60
N ALA A 44 -3.21 -1.58 -3.15
CA ALA A 44 -3.72 -0.28 -2.72
C ALA A 44 -2.95 0.25 -1.50
N THR A 45 -2.68 -0.62 -0.51
CA THR A 45 -1.86 -0.28 0.67
C THR A 45 -0.47 0.16 0.27
N SER A 46 0.22 -0.58 -0.61
CA SER A 46 1.54 -0.21 -1.10
C SER A 46 1.52 1.16 -1.77
N THR A 47 0.55 1.41 -2.66
CA THR A 47 0.43 2.69 -3.37
C THR A 47 0.26 3.86 -2.39
N ILE A 48 -0.60 3.70 -1.37
CA ILE A 48 -0.80 4.72 -0.33
C ILE A 48 0.47 4.89 0.52
N THR A 49 1.11 3.78 0.90
CA THR A 49 2.36 3.77 1.69
C THR A 49 3.48 4.48 0.94
N ASP A 50 3.64 4.21 -0.36
CA ASP A 50 4.65 4.85 -1.21
C ASP A 50 4.37 6.36 -1.34
N GLN A 51 3.11 6.74 -1.47
CA GLN A 51 2.70 8.15 -1.49
C GLN A 51 3.04 8.84 -0.16
N VAL A 52 2.76 8.18 0.97
CA VAL A 52 3.11 8.70 2.30
C VAL A 52 4.63 8.75 2.51
N ALA A 53 5.36 7.73 2.06
CA ALA A 53 6.81 7.68 2.15
C ALA A 53 7.47 8.79 1.32
N SER A 54 6.92 9.12 0.14
CA SER A 54 7.38 10.25 -0.68
C SER A 54 7.23 11.62 0.00
N MET A 55 6.35 11.72 0.99
CA MET A 55 6.21 12.92 1.83
C MET A 55 7.23 12.96 2.98
N GLY A 56 8.08 11.93 3.11
CA GLY A 56 9.05 11.73 4.18
C GLY A 56 8.46 10.92 5.34
N ALA A 57 8.73 9.61 5.36
CA ALA A 57 8.27 8.71 6.43
C ALA A 57 8.82 9.10 7.81
N ASN A 58 10.05 9.63 7.85
CA ASN A 58 10.74 10.09 9.05
C ASN A 58 10.42 11.56 9.42
N THR A 59 9.23 12.05 9.09
CA THR A 59 8.86 13.45 9.33
C THR A 59 7.74 13.62 10.35
N VAL A 60 7.84 14.72 11.10
CA VAL A 60 6.78 15.24 11.94
C VAL A 60 6.36 16.59 11.39
N THR A 61 5.11 16.69 10.95
CA THR A 61 4.53 17.96 10.49
C THR A 61 3.89 18.68 11.67
N VAL A 62 4.30 19.92 11.90
CA VAL A 62 3.72 20.78 12.92
C VAL A 62 2.94 21.90 12.23
N GLN A 63 1.64 21.96 12.51
CA GLN A 63 0.75 23.03 12.06
C GLN A 63 0.31 23.87 13.25
N ILE A 64 0.29 25.17 13.08
CA ILE A 64 -0.09 26.13 14.10
C ILE A 64 -1.38 26.81 13.69
N LYS A 65 -2.41 26.60 14.50
CA LYS A 65 -3.70 27.31 14.35
C LYS A 65 -3.62 28.70 14.97
N GLY A 66 -2.75 28.85 15.97
CA GLY A 66 -2.54 30.10 16.69
C GLY A 66 -3.58 30.31 17.79
N THR A 67 -3.24 31.18 18.74
CA THR A 67 -4.11 31.64 19.81
C THR A 67 -4.09 33.17 19.87
N PRO A 68 -5.03 33.82 20.57
CA PRO A 68 -5.01 35.28 20.73
C PRO A 68 -3.70 35.81 21.35
N LEU A 69 -3.03 35.01 22.17
CA LEU A 69 -1.76 35.36 22.82
C LEU A 69 -0.54 35.01 21.97
N LYS A 70 -0.63 34.00 21.10
CA LYS A 70 0.46 33.55 20.24
C LYS A 70 -0.10 33.12 18.87
N PRO A 71 -0.11 34.02 17.87
CA PRO A 71 -0.71 33.73 16.56
C PRO A 71 0.08 32.71 15.72
N GLY A 72 1.36 32.49 16.02
CA GLY A 72 2.23 31.56 15.31
C GLY A 72 3.60 31.41 15.97
N LEU A 73 4.51 30.70 15.30
CA LEU A 73 5.88 30.52 15.79
C LEU A 73 6.82 31.62 15.30
N THR A 74 7.75 32.00 16.15
CA THR A 74 8.87 32.88 15.80
C THR A 74 10.07 32.03 15.37
N GLN A 75 11.06 32.65 14.71
CA GLN A 75 12.32 31.96 14.39
C GLN A 75 13.01 31.39 15.64
N GLY A 76 12.91 32.09 16.78
CA GLY A 76 13.46 31.60 18.05
C GLY A 76 12.75 30.35 18.58
N ASP A 77 11.46 30.17 18.29
CA ASP A 77 10.74 28.95 18.64
C ASP A 77 11.18 27.77 17.74
N VAL A 78 11.38 28.03 16.45
CA VAL A 78 11.90 27.03 15.50
C VAL A 78 13.29 26.55 15.91
N ASN A 79 14.19 27.47 16.28
CA ASN A 79 15.55 27.11 16.71
C ASN A 79 15.55 26.20 17.95
N LYS A 80 14.68 26.45 18.94
CA LYS A 80 14.53 25.58 20.12
C LYS A 80 14.08 24.17 19.76
N ILE A 81 13.25 24.04 18.72
CA ILE A 81 12.83 22.73 18.22
C ILE A 81 14.00 22.07 17.51
N THR A 82 14.77 22.79 16.68
CA THR A 82 15.97 22.26 16.02
C THR A 82 17.03 21.76 17.01
N GLU A 83 17.10 22.32 18.22
CA GLU A 83 18.02 21.91 19.29
C GLU A 83 17.61 20.64 20.05
N LEU A 84 16.39 20.11 19.83
CA LEU A 84 15.97 18.86 20.46
C LEU A 84 16.78 17.65 19.94
N PRO A 85 16.98 16.61 20.76
CA PRO A 85 17.65 15.40 20.31
C PRO A 85 16.84 14.69 19.21
N ASN A 86 17.54 13.91 18.38
CA ASN A 86 16.93 13.10 17.31
C ASN A 86 16.22 13.92 16.20
N ILE A 87 16.67 15.16 15.97
CA ILE A 87 16.20 16.01 14.87
C ILE A 87 17.39 16.32 13.96
N THR A 88 17.26 15.96 12.68
CA THR A 88 18.26 16.26 11.65
C THR A 88 18.13 17.71 11.16
N GLY A 89 16.90 18.22 11.08
CA GLY A 89 16.63 19.59 10.67
C GLY A 89 15.15 19.95 10.71
N VAL A 90 14.86 21.24 10.56
CA VAL A 90 13.50 21.77 10.50
C VAL A 90 13.33 22.62 9.24
N ALA A 91 12.26 22.37 8.51
CA ALA A 91 11.89 23.11 7.31
C ALA A 91 10.57 23.88 7.52
N PRO A 92 10.64 25.20 7.80
CA PRO A 92 9.47 26.07 7.78
C PRO A 92 8.81 26.04 6.39
N THR A 93 7.48 26.05 6.37
CA THR A 93 6.69 26.13 5.14
C THR A 93 5.78 27.35 5.22
N ILE A 94 5.98 28.29 4.29
CA ILE A 94 5.08 29.42 4.07
C ILE A 94 4.32 29.16 2.79
N SER A 95 3.00 29.11 2.84
CA SER A 95 2.17 28.87 1.65
C SER A 95 1.30 30.08 1.39
N GLY A 96 1.15 30.42 0.11
CA GLY A 96 0.26 31.49 -0.33
C GLY A 96 -0.15 31.30 -1.78
N ILE A 97 -1.04 32.16 -2.25
CA ILE A 97 -1.38 32.26 -3.66
C ILE A 97 -0.87 33.62 -4.15
N THR A 98 -0.23 33.65 -5.30
CA THR A 98 0.34 34.87 -5.87
C THR A 98 0.15 34.93 -7.38
N THR A 99 0.46 36.10 -7.93
CA THR A 99 0.54 36.33 -9.37
C THR A 99 2.00 36.37 -9.77
N VAL A 100 2.31 35.72 -10.87
CA VAL A 100 3.63 35.69 -11.47
C VAL A 100 3.59 36.39 -12.81
N ALA A 101 4.53 37.30 -13.07
CA ALA A 101 4.56 38.09 -14.30
C ALA A 101 5.96 38.20 -14.89
N PHE A 102 6.01 38.18 -16.21
CA PHE A 102 7.22 38.33 -17.01
C PHE A 102 6.88 38.98 -18.36
N ASP A 103 7.69 39.95 -18.79
CA ASP A 103 7.62 40.56 -20.13
C ASP A 103 6.21 41.01 -20.57
N GLY A 104 5.42 41.55 -19.63
CA GLY A 104 4.05 42.02 -19.87
C GLY A 104 2.96 40.94 -19.82
N ASN A 105 3.34 39.66 -19.75
CA ASN A 105 2.42 38.54 -19.52
C ASN A 105 2.36 38.19 -18.03
N SER A 106 1.21 37.70 -17.56
CA SER A 106 1.00 37.32 -16.16
C SER A 106 0.12 36.10 -16.03
N MET A 107 0.47 35.25 -15.06
CA MET A 107 -0.33 34.11 -14.62
C MET A 107 -0.80 34.37 -13.20
N ASP A 108 -2.10 34.19 -12.97
CA ASP A 108 -2.73 34.29 -11.65
C ASP A 108 -2.88 32.93 -10.99
N LYS A 109 -3.16 32.95 -9.68
CA LYS A 109 -3.43 31.74 -8.87
C LYS A 109 -2.26 30.75 -8.83
N ILE A 110 -1.04 31.27 -8.85
CA ILE A 110 0.17 30.48 -8.71
C ILE A 110 0.39 30.14 -7.24
N THR A 111 0.71 28.88 -6.96
CA THR A 111 1.04 28.45 -5.59
C THR A 111 2.43 28.97 -5.22
N LEU A 112 2.49 29.84 -4.21
CA LEU A 112 3.75 30.29 -3.63
C LEU A 112 4.12 29.40 -2.45
N GLN A 113 5.33 28.85 -2.47
CA GLN A 113 5.90 28.13 -1.34
C GLN A 113 7.21 28.78 -0.87
N GLY A 114 7.31 29.02 0.42
CA GLY A 114 8.52 29.42 1.11
C GLY A 114 9.15 28.21 1.77
N LYS A 115 10.37 27.84 1.35
CA LYS A 115 11.13 26.70 1.88
C LYS A 115 12.55 27.11 2.27
N ASN A 116 13.24 26.26 3.03
CA ASN A 116 14.65 26.40 3.34
C ASN A 116 15.50 25.30 2.68
N ASP A 117 16.81 25.35 2.91
CA ASP A 117 17.82 24.39 2.49
C ASP A 117 17.52 22.97 3.00
N VAL A 118 17.14 22.84 4.27
CA VAL A 118 16.80 21.54 4.89
C VAL A 118 15.71 20.79 4.11
N TYR A 119 14.72 21.50 3.56
CA TYR A 119 13.71 20.88 2.71
C TYR A 119 14.33 20.19 1.49
N PHE A 120 15.26 20.85 0.80
CA PHE A 120 15.89 20.32 -0.42
C PHE A 120 16.94 19.23 -0.11
N GLU A 121 17.54 19.25 1.07
CA GLU A 121 18.45 18.17 1.52
C GLU A 121 17.72 16.86 1.80
N ASN A 122 16.43 16.93 2.18
CA ASN A 122 15.62 15.78 2.58
C ASN A 122 14.49 15.44 1.59
N THR A 123 14.42 16.13 0.44
CA THR A 123 13.44 15.83 -0.62
C THR A 123 14.21 15.53 -1.90
N GLU A 124 14.07 14.31 -2.39
CA GLU A 124 14.71 13.88 -3.64
C GLU A 124 13.98 14.44 -4.87
N ASP A 125 14.69 14.51 -6.00
CA ASP A 125 14.15 14.84 -7.34
C ASP A 125 13.30 16.12 -7.43
N VAL A 126 13.60 17.14 -6.61
CA VAL A 126 12.82 18.39 -6.60
C VAL A 126 13.10 19.27 -7.83
N ILE A 127 14.31 19.21 -8.39
CA ILE A 127 14.75 20.11 -9.47
C ILE A 127 15.08 19.34 -10.75
N SER A 128 14.59 19.87 -11.88
CA SER A 128 14.94 19.38 -13.21
C SER A 128 16.24 19.99 -13.72
N SER A 129 16.47 21.28 -13.43
CA SER A 129 17.63 22.04 -13.93
C SER A 129 17.94 23.24 -13.05
N GLY A 130 19.22 23.64 -12.98
CA GLY A 130 19.68 24.79 -12.18
C GLY A 130 20.25 24.38 -10.81
N ARG A 131 20.04 25.23 -9.80
CA ARG A 131 20.49 24.99 -8.42
C ARG A 131 19.35 25.11 -7.42
N ILE A 132 19.43 24.39 -6.31
CA ILE A 132 18.53 24.54 -5.16
C ILE A 132 18.80 25.84 -4.38
N ILE A 133 17.87 26.17 -3.48
CA ILE A 133 18.03 27.25 -2.50
C ILE A 133 18.97 26.75 -1.40
N ASN A 134 20.05 27.49 -1.15
CA ASN A 134 21.04 27.15 -0.14
C ASN A 134 20.86 28.02 1.11
N ARG A 135 21.52 27.63 2.21
CA ARG A 135 21.53 28.37 3.47
C ARG A 135 21.86 29.87 3.32
N ILE A 136 22.84 30.19 2.48
CA ILE A 136 23.28 31.59 2.23
C ILE A 136 22.16 32.42 1.59
N ASP A 137 21.33 31.82 0.72
CA ASP A 137 20.21 32.54 0.10
C ASP A 137 19.19 32.97 1.16
N ILE A 138 18.97 32.13 2.17
CA ILE A 138 18.03 32.36 3.27
C ILE A 138 18.57 33.43 4.22
N GLU A 139 19.84 33.28 4.65
CA GLU A 139 20.51 34.21 5.56
C GLU A 139 20.58 35.64 4.98
N ASN A 140 20.80 35.76 3.66
CA ASN A 140 20.85 37.05 2.97
C ASN A 140 19.49 37.59 2.50
N ASN A 141 18.39 36.88 2.76
CA ASN A 141 17.06 37.20 2.20
C ASN A 141 17.11 37.40 0.68
N SER A 142 17.85 36.53 -0.01
CA SER A 142 18.09 36.61 -1.44
C SER A 142 16.80 36.44 -2.21
N ARG A 143 16.59 37.30 -3.22
CA ARG A 143 15.42 37.24 -4.10
C ARG A 143 15.69 36.26 -5.23
N VAL A 144 15.71 34.98 -4.90
CA VAL A 144 15.86 33.87 -5.85
C VAL A 144 14.61 33.01 -5.89
N ALA A 145 14.33 32.38 -7.03
CA ALA A 145 13.15 31.57 -7.23
C ALA A 145 13.44 30.28 -8.03
N LEU A 146 12.74 29.21 -7.64
CA LEU A 146 12.55 28.00 -8.41
C LEU A 146 11.13 28.01 -8.97
N ILE A 147 10.97 27.72 -10.26
CA ILE A 147 9.67 27.80 -10.93
C ILE A 147 9.24 26.43 -11.48
N GLY A 148 7.94 26.16 -11.43
CA GLY A 148 7.35 24.96 -12.02
C GLY A 148 7.24 25.02 -13.55
N ASN A 149 7.08 23.86 -14.17
CA ASN A 149 7.10 23.71 -15.63
C ASN A 149 5.96 24.46 -16.34
N ASP A 150 4.79 24.64 -15.73
CA ASP A 150 3.68 25.34 -16.37
C ASP A 150 4.01 26.83 -16.57
N ILE A 151 4.71 27.43 -15.60
CA ILE A 151 5.18 28.81 -15.65
C ILE A 151 6.23 28.98 -16.77
N VAL A 152 7.12 27.99 -16.93
CA VAL A 152 8.10 27.99 -18.02
C VAL A 152 7.41 27.92 -19.39
N LYS A 153 6.44 27.01 -19.54
CA LYS A 153 5.70 26.79 -20.79
C LYS A 153 4.89 28.02 -21.19
N GLU A 154 4.35 28.78 -20.24
CA GLU A 154 3.48 29.92 -20.53
C GLU A 154 4.24 31.26 -20.63
N LEU A 155 5.18 31.53 -19.72
CA LEU A 155 5.88 32.83 -19.66
C LEU A 155 7.22 32.85 -20.40
N TYR A 156 7.89 31.70 -20.60
CA TYR A 156 9.24 31.63 -21.15
C TYR A 156 9.32 30.79 -22.45
N VAL A 157 8.27 30.82 -23.28
CA VAL A 157 8.19 30.07 -24.56
C VAL A 157 9.46 30.28 -25.40
N GLY A 158 10.21 29.19 -25.62
CA GLY A 158 11.44 29.20 -26.44
C GLY A 158 12.64 29.93 -25.84
N LYS A 159 12.59 30.32 -24.55
CA LYS A 159 13.68 30.98 -23.81
C LYS A 159 14.11 30.12 -22.61
N ASN A 160 15.40 30.15 -22.27
CA ASN A 160 15.88 29.54 -21.03
C ASN A 160 15.54 30.47 -19.84
N PRO A 161 14.71 30.04 -18.87
CA PRO A 161 14.31 30.88 -17.74
C PRO A 161 15.44 31.07 -16.71
N ILE A 162 16.41 30.16 -16.64
CA ILE A 162 17.47 30.21 -15.62
C ILE A 162 18.36 31.44 -15.86
N GLY A 163 18.57 32.23 -14.79
CA GLY A 163 19.30 33.49 -14.80
C GLY A 163 18.44 34.71 -15.17
N GLN A 164 17.19 34.52 -15.60
CA GLN A 164 16.28 35.63 -15.89
C GLN A 164 15.56 36.11 -14.64
N GLU A 165 14.86 37.24 -14.77
CA GLU A 165 14.07 37.85 -13.71
C GLU A 165 12.58 37.52 -13.86
N ILE A 166 11.91 37.30 -12.75
CA ILE A 166 10.46 37.08 -12.69
C ILE A 166 9.85 37.93 -11.59
N LYS A 167 8.67 38.51 -11.85
CA LYS A 167 7.93 39.25 -10.81
C LYS A 167 6.98 38.32 -10.11
N ILE A 168 7.12 38.17 -8.80
CA ILE A 168 6.28 37.35 -7.93
C ILE A 168 5.66 38.27 -6.88
N GLY A 169 4.34 38.40 -6.88
CA GLY A 169 3.64 39.32 -5.97
C GLY A 169 4.10 40.78 -6.11
N GLY A 170 4.51 41.19 -7.31
CA GLY A 170 5.01 42.53 -7.60
C GLY A 170 6.50 42.78 -7.27
N ILE A 171 7.21 41.79 -6.72
CA ILE A 171 8.64 41.89 -6.38
C ILE A 171 9.45 41.07 -7.40
N THR A 172 10.58 41.61 -7.85
CA THR A 172 11.49 40.94 -8.79
C THR A 172 12.38 39.90 -8.09
N TYR A 173 12.45 38.69 -8.64
CA TYR A 173 13.30 37.58 -8.23
C TYR A 173 14.12 37.05 -9.41
N HIS A 174 15.31 36.52 -9.14
CA HIS A 174 16.12 35.81 -10.14
C HIS A 174 15.80 34.32 -10.13
N ILE A 175 15.54 33.77 -11.31
CA ILE A 175 15.27 32.33 -11.46
C ILE A 175 16.60 31.58 -11.41
N ILE A 176 16.72 30.65 -10.46
CA ILE A 176 17.94 29.86 -10.23
C ILE A 176 17.77 28.38 -10.62
N GLY A 177 16.54 27.94 -10.89
CA GLY A 177 16.25 26.58 -11.30
C GLY A 177 14.79 26.34 -11.64
N ILE A 178 14.54 25.15 -12.17
CA ILE A 178 13.24 24.67 -12.63
C ILE A 178 12.91 23.41 -11.83
N LEU A 179 11.68 23.32 -11.31
CA LEU A 179 11.21 22.16 -10.57
C LEU A 179 11.02 20.95 -11.49
N GLN A 180 11.16 19.74 -10.94
CA GLN A 180 10.89 18.51 -11.69
C GLN A 180 9.40 18.41 -12.03
N GLU A 181 9.10 18.08 -13.30
CA GLU A 181 7.72 17.86 -13.74
C GLU A 181 7.16 16.63 -13.04
N SER A 182 5.98 16.79 -12.45
CA SER A 182 5.29 15.68 -11.80
C SER A 182 4.01 15.36 -12.56
N ASP A 183 3.91 14.13 -13.09
CA ASP A 183 2.74 13.63 -13.82
C ASP A 183 1.63 13.11 -12.89
N SER A 184 1.89 12.97 -11.59
CA SER A 184 0.91 12.47 -10.63
C SER A 184 -0.11 13.54 -10.25
N PHE A 185 -1.39 13.17 -10.21
CA PHE A 185 -2.51 14.02 -9.78
C PHE A 185 -2.32 14.58 -8.36
N ALA A 186 -1.59 13.86 -7.49
CA ALA A 186 -1.23 14.30 -6.14
C ALA A 186 -0.23 15.46 -6.12
N SER A 187 0.55 15.60 -7.19
CA SER A 187 1.61 16.60 -7.38
C SER A 187 1.26 17.65 -8.44
N ALA A 188 0.02 17.71 -8.92
CA ALA A 188 -0.44 18.75 -9.84
C ALA A 188 -0.20 20.19 -9.31
N GLY A 189 -0.01 20.33 -7.99
CA GLY A 189 0.36 21.59 -7.35
C GLY A 189 1.82 22.05 -7.57
N THR A 190 2.78 21.16 -7.87
CA THR A 190 4.19 21.55 -8.07
C THR A 190 4.45 22.16 -9.44
N ASN A 191 3.75 21.69 -10.49
CA ASN A 191 3.90 22.21 -11.85
C ASN A 191 3.48 23.68 -11.97
N ASN A 192 2.45 24.09 -11.22
CA ASN A 192 1.96 25.47 -11.14
C ASN A 192 2.36 26.15 -9.80
N SER A 193 3.63 26.01 -9.42
CA SER A 193 4.17 26.61 -8.20
C SER A 193 5.47 27.37 -8.42
N VAL A 194 5.76 28.25 -7.47
CA VAL A 194 7.06 28.88 -7.30
C VAL A 194 7.54 28.64 -5.88
N ILE A 195 8.79 28.20 -5.76
CA ILE A 195 9.47 28.05 -4.46
C ILE A 195 10.50 29.17 -4.32
N ILE A 196 10.41 29.94 -3.24
CA ILE A 196 11.38 30.98 -2.85
C ILE A 196 11.86 30.74 -1.41
N PRO A 197 12.93 31.40 -0.93
CA PRO A 197 13.33 31.30 0.47
C PRO A 197 12.18 31.67 1.41
N TYR A 198 11.94 30.89 2.46
CA TYR A 198 10.81 31.13 3.37
C TYR A 198 10.85 32.54 3.99
N THR A 199 12.05 33.09 4.22
CA THR A 199 12.24 34.44 4.76
C THR A 199 11.70 35.53 3.82
N THR A 200 11.90 35.39 2.50
CA THR A 200 11.35 36.33 1.51
C THR A 200 9.87 36.06 1.24
N ALA A 201 9.44 34.80 1.29
CA ALA A 201 8.02 34.42 1.18
C ALA A 201 7.14 35.03 2.27
N MET A 202 7.64 35.10 3.52
CA MET A 202 6.93 35.78 4.61
C MET A 202 6.61 37.24 4.26
N GLY A 203 7.54 37.94 3.60
CA GLY A 203 7.33 39.30 3.11
C GLY A 203 6.26 39.40 2.02
N VAL A 204 6.27 38.46 1.05
CA VAL A 204 5.30 38.44 -0.06
C VAL A 204 3.87 38.18 0.43
N VAL A 205 3.70 37.25 1.37
CA VAL A 205 2.38 36.87 1.92
C VAL A 205 1.96 37.79 3.08
N GLY A 206 2.86 38.65 3.57
CA GLY A 206 2.61 39.48 4.75
C GLY A 206 2.55 38.68 6.07
N ALA A 207 3.14 37.49 6.09
CA ALA A 207 3.19 36.62 7.26
C ALA A 207 4.25 37.11 8.25
N LYS A 208 3.88 37.29 9.52
CA LYS A 208 4.79 37.64 10.61
C LYS A 208 5.28 36.44 11.41
N TYR A 209 4.60 35.30 11.27
CA TYR A 209 4.84 34.09 12.03
C TYR A 209 4.87 32.88 11.11
N ILE A 210 5.53 31.83 11.57
CA ILE A 210 5.58 30.52 10.92
C ILE A 210 4.42 29.69 11.46
N ASN A 211 3.54 29.25 10.56
CA ASN A 211 2.35 28.48 10.93
C ASN A 211 2.41 27.01 10.49
N SER A 212 3.43 26.62 9.73
CA SER A 212 3.64 25.24 9.31
C SER A 212 5.14 24.97 9.21
N MET A 213 5.56 23.79 9.66
CA MET A 213 6.92 23.31 9.47
C MET A 213 6.95 21.78 9.44
N THR A 214 7.93 21.25 8.73
CA THR A 214 8.26 19.84 8.73
C THR A 214 9.54 19.65 9.53
N VAL A 215 9.51 18.73 10.49
CA VAL A 215 10.66 18.34 11.31
C VAL A 215 11.14 16.99 10.83
N TYR A 216 12.42 16.91 10.46
CA TYR A 216 13.05 15.67 9.99
C TYR A 216 13.73 14.95 11.15
N ILE A 217 13.37 13.69 11.35
CA ILE A 217 13.85 12.85 12.45
C ILE A 217 14.99 11.96 11.95
N THR A 218 16.00 11.77 12.80
CA THR A 218 17.17 10.93 12.47
C THR A 218 16.87 9.43 12.64
N ASP A 219 16.30 9.05 13.78
CA ASP A 219 15.95 7.67 14.14
C ASP A 219 14.43 7.53 14.27
N GLU A 220 13.84 6.80 13.33
CA GLU A 220 12.40 6.52 13.25
C GLU A 220 11.87 5.77 14.48
N SER A 221 12.68 4.91 15.10
CA SER A 221 12.27 4.14 16.28
C SER A 221 11.97 5.03 17.50
N LEU A 222 12.53 6.24 17.51
CA LEU A 222 12.34 7.24 18.54
C LEU A 222 11.32 8.32 18.15
N ALA A 223 10.64 8.19 17.01
CA ALA A 223 9.76 9.23 16.47
C ALA A 223 8.65 9.65 17.44
N ASP A 224 8.02 8.70 18.14
CA ASP A 224 7.00 8.99 19.16
C ASP A 224 7.56 9.73 20.38
N THR A 225 8.81 9.45 20.75
CA THR A 225 9.46 10.15 21.85
C THR A 225 9.82 11.57 21.45
N THR A 226 10.38 11.76 20.24
CA THR A 226 10.65 13.08 19.66
C THR A 226 9.37 13.89 19.51
N THR A 227 8.28 13.28 19.03
CA THR A 227 6.97 13.93 18.87
C THR A 227 6.46 14.47 20.20
N ARG A 228 6.54 13.68 21.28
CA ARG A 228 6.17 14.12 22.64
C ARG A 228 7.05 15.25 23.19
N GLN A 229 8.33 15.28 22.83
CA GLN A 229 9.22 16.38 23.21
C GLN A 229 8.86 17.69 22.48
N ILE A 230 8.56 17.61 21.18
CA ILE A 230 8.06 18.74 20.39
C ILE A 230 6.74 19.24 20.99
N GLU A 231 5.82 18.32 21.31
CA GLU A 231 4.54 18.64 21.95
C GLU A 231 4.73 19.36 23.29
N GLY A 232 5.64 18.90 24.14
CA GLY A 232 5.95 19.58 25.41
C GLY A 232 6.49 21.00 25.22
N LEU A 233 7.34 21.23 24.21
CA LEU A 233 7.82 22.57 23.87
C LEU A 233 6.69 23.47 23.36
N LEU A 234 5.85 22.97 22.46
CA LEU A 234 4.72 23.72 21.91
C LEU A 234 3.69 24.03 23.00
N THR A 235 3.31 23.05 23.82
CA THR A 235 2.42 23.24 24.98
C THR A 235 2.89 24.41 25.85
N LYS A 236 4.19 24.42 26.21
CA LYS A 236 4.78 25.50 26.99
C LYS A 236 4.75 26.85 26.26
N SER A 237 4.99 26.84 24.96
CA SER A 237 4.98 28.03 24.09
C SER A 237 3.59 28.65 23.94
N PHE A 238 2.54 27.82 23.97
CA PHE A 238 1.13 28.22 23.87
C PHE A 238 0.42 28.28 25.24
N ASN A 239 1.17 28.37 26.34
CA ASN A 239 0.63 28.49 27.71
C ASN A 239 -0.35 27.37 28.11
N GLY A 240 -0.09 26.14 27.68
CA GLY A 240 -0.94 24.97 27.97
C GLY A 240 -2.16 24.83 27.05
N ASN A 241 -2.30 25.68 26.02
CA ASN A 241 -3.39 25.56 25.06
C ASN A 241 -3.03 24.61 23.92
N GLU A 242 -3.52 23.37 24.01
CA GLU A 242 -3.31 22.31 23.03
C GLU A 242 -4.04 22.58 21.70
N ASP A 243 -5.10 23.39 21.67
CA ASP A 243 -5.80 23.77 20.44
C ASP A 243 -4.99 24.74 19.56
N GLY A 244 -3.92 25.33 20.10
CA GLY A 244 -3.07 26.28 19.39
C GLY A 244 -2.23 25.65 18.27
N TYR A 245 -2.03 24.33 18.29
CA TYR A 245 -1.20 23.61 17.34
C TYR A 245 -1.74 22.20 17.05
N SER A 246 -1.15 21.54 16.07
CA SER A 246 -1.42 20.16 15.68
C SER A 246 -0.12 19.54 15.22
N ILE A 247 0.16 18.33 15.70
CA ILE A 247 1.35 17.58 15.34
C ILE A 247 0.91 16.30 14.65
N VAL A 248 1.50 16.02 13.49
CA VAL A 248 1.23 14.82 12.72
C VAL A 248 2.55 14.08 12.52
N ASN A 249 2.69 12.94 13.19
CA ASN A 249 3.80 12.01 12.99
C ASN A 249 3.47 11.09 11.80
N MET A 250 4.28 11.12 10.75
CA MET A 250 4.03 10.33 9.55
C MET A 250 4.17 8.82 9.80
N GLN A 251 5.03 8.43 10.74
CA GLN A 251 5.18 7.03 11.16
C GLN A 251 3.87 6.46 11.71
N ASN A 252 3.12 7.25 12.50
CA ASN A 252 1.86 6.80 13.09
C ASN A 252 0.77 6.62 12.01
N ILE A 253 0.85 7.37 10.91
CA ILE A 253 -0.03 7.19 9.75
C ILE A 253 0.27 5.87 9.05
N LEU A 254 1.56 5.57 8.82
CA LEU A 254 1.99 4.30 8.22
C LEU A 254 1.55 3.09 9.05
N GLU A 255 1.75 3.13 10.36
CA GLU A 255 1.29 2.09 11.29
C GLU A 255 -0.23 1.93 11.29
N THR A 256 -0.97 3.04 11.19
CA THR A 256 -2.43 3.01 11.09
C THR A 256 -2.89 2.36 9.77
N ILE A 257 -2.23 2.68 8.66
CA ILE A 257 -2.50 2.06 7.35
C ILE A 257 -2.24 0.55 7.43
N GLU A 258 -1.11 0.13 8.00
CA GLU A 258 -0.78 -1.30 8.15
C GLU A 258 -1.81 -2.03 9.02
N SER A 259 -2.21 -1.42 10.14
CA SER A 259 -3.25 -1.95 11.02
C SER A 259 -4.60 -2.12 10.30
N MET A 260 -5.02 -1.12 9.52
CA MET A 260 -6.23 -1.20 8.70
C MET A 260 -6.14 -2.32 7.65
N THR A 261 -5.00 -2.45 6.97
CA THR A 261 -4.75 -3.51 5.99
C THR A 261 -4.82 -4.89 6.62
N ASN A 262 -4.28 -5.06 7.83
CA ASN A 262 -4.35 -6.31 8.58
C ASN A 262 -5.80 -6.66 8.96
N ILE A 263 -6.58 -5.68 9.43
CA ILE A 263 -8.00 -5.88 9.75
C ILE A 263 -8.80 -6.29 8.51
N LEU A 264 -8.62 -5.58 7.38
CA LEU A 264 -9.29 -5.92 6.13
C LEU A 264 -8.89 -7.30 5.63
N SER A 265 -7.61 -7.66 5.73
CA SER A 265 -7.11 -8.98 5.35
C SER A 265 -7.71 -10.09 6.21
N MET A 266 -7.85 -9.87 7.51
CA MET A 266 -8.53 -10.82 8.41
C MET A 266 -10.02 -10.97 8.08
N MET A 267 -10.73 -9.88 7.79
CA MET A 267 -12.13 -9.93 7.38
C MET A 267 -12.31 -10.71 6.07
N LEU A 268 -11.46 -10.44 5.08
CA LEU A 268 -11.45 -11.16 3.81
C LEU A 268 -11.12 -12.64 4.00
N GLY A 269 -10.17 -12.97 4.88
CA GLY A 269 -9.90 -14.35 5.30
C GLY A 269 -11.08 -15.02 6.00
N GLY A 270 -11.86 -14.28 6.78
CA GLY A 270 -13.11 -14.77 7.37
C GLY A 270 -14.15 -15.12 6.30
N ILE A 271 -14.40 -14.22 5.36
CA ILE A 271 -15.35 -14.45 4.24
C ILE A 271 -14.85 -15.60 3.35
N ALA A 272 -13.54 -15.66 3.09
CA ALA A 272 -12.87 -16.75 2.40
C ALA A 272 -13.21 -18.10 3.02
N SER A 273 -13.07 -18.21 4.34
CA SER A 273 -13.28 -19.45 5.06
C SER A 273 -14.70 -19.99 4.88
N ILE A 274 -15.70 -19.12 4.84
CA ILE A 274 -17.11 -19.49 4.63
C ILE A 274 -17.31 -20.03 3.21
N SER A 275 -16.85 -19.30 2.20
CA SER A 275 -16.91 -19.73 0.78
C SER A 275 -16.23 -21.08 0.57
N LEU A 276 -15.14 -21.30 1.30
CA LEU A 276 -14.36 -22.54 1.23
C LEU A 276 -15.03 -23.70 1.95
N VAL A 277 -15.75 -23.49 3.07
CA VAL A 277 -16.59 -24.52 3.68
C VAL A 277 -17.68 -24.97 2.71
N VAL A 278 -18.32 -24.03 2.02
CA VAL A 278 -19.34 -24.34 0.99
C VAL A 278 -18.71 -25.16 -0.15
N GLY A 279 -17.52 -24.77 -0.64
CA GLY A 279 -16.77 -25.55 -1.61
C GLY A 279 -16.39 -26.95 -1.11
N GLY A 280 -15.93 -27.03 0.15
CA GLY A 280 -15.53 -28.27 0.82
C GLY A 280 -16.67 -29.28 0.97
N ILE A 281 -17.88 -28.81 1.30
CA ILE A 281 -19.08 -29.66 1.32
C ILE A 281 -19.35 -30.27 -0.06
N GLY A 282 -19.13 -29.51 -1.13
CA GLY A 282 -19.20 -30.01 -2.50
C GLY A 282 -18.25 -31.17 -2.76
N ILE A 283 -17.00 -31.05 -2.30
CA ILE A 283 -15.97 -32.10 -2.40
C ILE A 283 -16.39 -33.35 -1.62
N MET A 284 -16.86 -33.16 -0.39
CA MET A 284 -17.32 -34.27 0.44
C MET A 284 -18.46 -35.04 -0.23
N ASN A 285 -19.46 -34.33 -0.76
CA ASN A 285 -20.60 -34.94 -1.44
C ASN A 285 -20.17 -35.69 -2.71
N MET A 286 -19.31 -35.07 -3.52
CA MET A 286 -18.78 -35.70 -4.72
C MET A 286 -18.01 -36.99 -4.39
N MET A 287 -17.16 -36.96 -3.36
CA MET A 287 -16.40 -38.12 -2.92
C MET A 287 -17.31 -39.21 -2.34
N LEU A 288 -18.37 -38.87 -1.60
CA LEU A 288 -19.35 -39.86 -1.13
C LEU A 288 -20.03 -40.58 -2.29
N VAL A 289 -20.42 -39.85 -3.34
CA VAL A 289 -21.01 -40.44 -4.56
C VAL A 289 -19.98 -41.32 -5.28
N SER A 290 -18.73 -40.87 -5.39
CA SER A 290 -17.65 -41.68 -6.01
C SER A 290 -17.40 -42.98 -5.26
N VAL A 291 -17.43 -42.96 -3.91
CA VAL A 291 -17.31 -44.17 -3.09
C VAL A 291 -18.47 -45.12 -3.33
N THR A 292 -19.70 -44.61 -3.50
CA THR A 292 -20.87 -45.46 -3.80
C THR A 292 -20.84 -46.06 -5.21
N GLU A 293 -20.31 -45.34 -6.20
CA GLU A 293 -20.17 -45.87 -7.57
C GLU A 293 -19.06 -46.92 -7.67
N ARG A 294 -18.04 -46.82 -6.81
CA ARG A 294 -16.87 -47.70 -6.79
C ARG A 294 -16.91 -48.76 -5.69
N THR A 295 -18.08 -49.01 -5.08
CA THR A 295 -18.22 -49.99 -3.98
C THR A 295 -17.67 -51.37 -4.38
N SER A 296 -18.04 -51.88 -5.55
CA SER A 296 -17.61 -53.20 -6.04
C SER A 296 -16.09 -53.28 -6.27
N GLU A 297 -15.47 -52.21 -6.79
CA GLU A 297 -14.02 -52.11 -6.98
C GLU A 297 -13.28 -52.13 -5.63
N ILE A 298 -13.78 -51.38 -4.64
CA ILE A 298 -13.22 -51.33 -3.28
C ILE A 298 -13.37 -52.70 -2.60
N GLY A 299 -14.51 -53.35 -2.75
CA GLY A 299 -14.78 -54.69 -2.24
C GLY A 299 -13.82 -55.73 -2.77
N LEU A 300 -13.57 -55.72 -4.09
CA LEU A 300 -12.62 -56.61 -4.75
C LEU A 300 -11.18 -56.40 -4.23
N ARG A 301 -10.73 -55.14 -4.12
CA ARG A 301 -9.38 -54.83 -3.58
C ARG A 301 -9.19 -55.35 -2.16
N LYS A 302 -10.21 -55.19 -1.31
CA LYS A 302 -10.16 -55.70 0.06
C LYS A 302 -10.22 -57.22 0.14
N ALA A 303 -10.99 -57.87 -0.73
CA ALA A 303 -11.03 -59.33 -0.83
C ALA A 303 -9.66 -59.91 -1.26
N LEU A 304 -8.91 -59.16 -2.06
CA LEU A 304 -7.53 -59.48 -2.46
C LEU A 304 -6.47 -59.10 -1.40
N GLY A 305 -6.87 -58.59 -0.23
CA GLY A 305 -5.98 -58.33 0.90
C GLY A 305 -5.54 -56.87 1.11
N ALA A 306 -6.11 -55.89 0.40
CA ALA A 306 -5.79 -54.49 0.64
C ALA A 306 -6.20 -54.03 2.05
N GLU A 307 -5.28 -53.41 2.78
CA GLU A 307 -5.57 -52.94 4.14
C GLU A 307 -6.54 -51.73 4.13
N PRO A 308 -7.43 -51.59 5.13
CA PRO A 308 -8.31 -50.43 5.25
C PRO A 308 -7.59 -49.09 5.17
N LYS A 309 -6.39 -48.99 5.76
CA LYS A 309 -5.56 -47.79 5.73
C LYS A 309 -5.08 -47.44 4.31
N GLN A 310 -4.79 -48.43 3.47
CA GLN A 310 -4.37 -48.22 2.08
C GLN A 310 -5.52 -47.63 1.25
N ILE A 311 -6.74 -48.16 1.44
CA ILE A 311 -7.95 -47.61 0.79
C ILE A 311 -8.22 -46.18 1.28
N GLN A 312 -8.12 -45.94 2.59
CA GLN A 312 -8.32 -44.60 3.14
C GLN A 312 -7.30 -43.60 2.56
N LEU A 313 -6.02 -43.97 2.52
CA LEU A 313 -4.96 -43.12 2.00
C LEU A 313 -5.16 -42.81 0.51
N GLN A 314 -5.61 -43.79 -0.28
CA GLN A 314 -5.91 -43.59 -1.70
C GLN A 314 -6.96 -42.49 -1.92
N PHE A 315 -8.13 -42.61 -1.27
CA PHE A 315 -9.20 -41.63 -1.41
C PHE A 315 -8.84 -40.26 -0.81
N LEU A 316 -8.03 -40.23 0.25
CA LEU A 316 -7.53 -38.98 0.82
C LEU A 316 -6.53 -38.27 -0.11
N ILE A 317 -5.64 -39.02 -0.76
CA ILE A 317 -4.75 -38.47 -1.77
C ILE A 317 -5.55 -37.94 -2.97
N GLU A 318 -6.59 -38.66 -3.39
CA GLU A 318 -7.47 -38.23 -4.48
C GLU A 318 -8.17 -36.90 -4.17
N SER A 319 -8.71 -36.73 -2.96
CA SER A 319 -9.32 -35.46 -2.56
C SER A 319 -8.30 -34.33 -2.46
N VAL A 320 -7.12 -34.57 -1.89
CA VAL A 320 -6.05 -33.56 -1.77
C VAL A 320 -5.54 -33.13 -3.14
N VAL A 321 -5.29 -34.08 -4.06
CA VAL A 321 -4.84 -33.76 -5.43
C VAL A 321 -5.89 -32.93 -6.17
N LEU A 322 -7.17 -33.30 -6.06
CA LEU A 322 -8.26 -32.52 -6.66
C LEU A 322 -8.31 -31.08 -6.11
N CYS A 323 -8.14 -30.92 -4.79
CA CYS A 323 -8.11 -29.61 -4.16
C CYS A 323 -6.89 -28.78 -4.56
N LEU A 324 -5.71 -29.40 -4.65
CA LEU A 324 -4.48 -28.72 -5.07
C LEU A 324 -4.59 -28.25 -6.52
N ILE A 325 -5.14 -29.06 -7.42
CA ILE A 325 -5.38 -28.65 -8.81
C ILE A 325 -6.36 -27.49 -8.86
N GLY A 326 -7.50 -27.59 -8.15
CA GLY A 326 -8.47 -26.50 -8.06
C GLY A 326 -7.89 -25.22 -7.44
N GLY A 327 -7.05 -25.36 -6.42
CA GLY A 327 -6.36 -24.27 -5.75
C GLY A 327 -5.31 -23.59 -6.63
N ILE A 328 -4.53 -24.36 -7.40
CA ILE A 328 -3.56 -23.81 -8.37
C ILE A 328 -4.29 -23.06 -9.48
N ILE A 329 -5.37 -23.62 -10.02
CA ILE A 329 -6.17 -22.94 -11.04
C ILE A 329 -6.81 -21.68 -10.46
N GLY A 330 -7.40 -21.78 -9.26
CA GLY A 330 -7.93 -20.64 -8.52
C GLY A 330 -6.87 -19.55 -8.29
N PHE A 331 -5.64 -19.95 -7.94
CA PHE A 331 -4.52 -19.04 -7.78
C PHE A 331 -4.19 -18.31 -9.08
N ILE A 332 -4.03 -19.03 -10.18
CA ILE A 332 -3.74 -18.42 -11.49
C ILE A 332 -4.86 -17.46 -11.90
N VAL A 333 -6.12 -17.85 -11.73
CA VAL A 333 -7.29 -17.02 -12.04
C VAL A 333 -7.32 -15.78 -11.15
N GLY A 334 -7.13 -15.95 -9.83
CA GLY A 334 -7.14 -14.85 -8.86
C GLY A 334 -6.02 -13.84 -9.11
N VAL A 335 -4.81 -14.31 -9.40
CA VAL A 335 -3.67 -13.45 -9.76
C VAL A 335 -3.92 -12.72 -11.07
N SER A 336 -4.47 -13.41 -12.08
CA SER A 336 -4.78 -12.79 -13.37
C SER A 336 -5.84 -11.70 -13.21
N LEU A 337 -6.89 -11.96 -12.43
CA LEU A 337 -7.93 -10.97 -12.13
C LEU A 337 -7.38 -9.78 -11.34
N ALA A 338 -6.53 -10.02 -10.34
CA ALA A 338 -5.88 -8.94 -9.59
C ALA A 338 -4.97 -8.09 -10.47
N TRP A 339 -4.22 -8.70 -11.38
CA TRP A 339 -3.36 -7.98 -12.31
C TRP A 339 -4.17 -7.09 -13.25
N ILE A 340 -5.25 -7.62 -13.84
CA ILE A 340 -6.17 -6.85 -14.68
C ILE A 340 -6.79 -5.69 -13.87
N ALA A 341 -7.27 -5.96 -12.66
CA ALA A 341 -7.85 -4.94 -11.79
C ALA A 341 -6.84 -3.86 -11.41
N ALA A 342 -5.60 -4.23 -11.09
CA ALA A 342 -4.54 -3.29 -10.73
C ALA A 342 -4.25 -2.31 -11.88
N GLN A 343 -4.18 -2.80 -13.11
CA GLN A 343 -3.99 -1.96 -14.30
C GLN A 343 -5.18 -1.02 -14.54
N LEU A 344 -6.42 -1.50 -14.35
CA LEU A 344 -7.62 -0.68 -14.55
C LEU A 344 -7.80 0.41 -13.49
N ILE A 345 -7.42 0.12 -12.24
CA ILE A 345 -7.57 1.05 -11.10
C ILE A 345 -6.35 1.98 -10.98
N GLY A 346 -5.20 1.59 -11.55
CA GLY A 346 -3.95 2.37 -11.46
C GLY A 346 -3.23 2.19 -10.12
N ILE A 347 -3.32 1.00 -9.51
CA ILE A 347 -2.61 0.66 -8.27
C ILE A 347 -1.43 -0.28 -8.53
N SER A 348 -0.45 -0.26 -7.64
CA SER A 348 0.67 -1.21 -7.66
C SER A 348 0.18 -2.65 -7.55
N PHE A 349 0.72 -3.54 -8.37
CA PHE A 349 0.45 -4.98 -8.26
C PHE A 349 1.47 -5.62 -7.31
N VAL A 350 1.00 -6.06 -6.13
CA VAL A 350 1.86 -6.66 -5.11
C VAL A 350 1.40 -8.07 -4.77
N LEU A 351 2.22 -9.06 -5.15
CA LEU A 351 1.99 -10.47 -4.81
C LEU A 351 2.87 -10.90 -3.65
N THR A 352 2.26 -11.15 -2.50
CA THR A 352 2.98 -11.54 -1.28
C THR A 352 3.17 -13.06 -1.16
N THR A 353 4.30 -13.49 -0.59
CA THR A 353 4.57 -14.91 -0.33
C THR A 353 3.51 -15.53 0.59
N SER A 354 2.97 -14.77 1.54
CA SER A 354 1.88 -15.20 2.41
C SER A 354 0.65 -15.61 1.62
N THR A 355 0.31 -14.90 0.53
CA THR A 355 -0.83 -15.22 -0.34
C THR A 355 -0.63 -16.57 -1.05
N VAL A 356 0.58 -16.87 -1.51
CA VAL A 356 0.91 -18.16 -2.16
C VAL A 356 0.82 -19.31 -1.15
N VAL A 357 1.43 -19.14 0.03
CA VAL A 357 1.41 -20.14 1.10
C VAL A 357 -0.03 -20.39 1.56
N LEU A 358 -0.83 -19.34 1.69
CA LEU A 358 -2.25 -19.44 2.04
C LEU A 358 -3.01 -20.20 0.96
N ALA A 359 -2.83 -19.90 -0.33
CA ALA A 359 -3.50 -20.63 -1.41
C ALA A 359 -3.21 -22.14 -1.38
N ILE A 360 -1.94 -22.53 -1.31
CA ILE A 360 -1.53 -23.94 -1.37
C ILE A 360 -1.87 -24.66 -0.07
N GLY A 361 -1.49 -24.09 1.07
CA GLY A 361 -1.67 -24.69 2.40
C GLY A 361 -3.15 -24.87 2.73
N PHE A 362 -3.98 -23.89 2.39
CA PHE A 362 -5.40 -23.93 2.68
C PHE A 362 -6.16 -24.88 1.73
N SER A 363 -5.76 -24.97 0.45
CA SER A 363 -6.32 -25.98 -0.48
C SER A 363 -6.01 -27.41 -0.02
N ALA A 364 -4.78 -27.66 0.43
CA ALA A 364 -4.40 -28.95 0.99
C ALA A 364 -5.21 -29.29 2.24
N PHE A 365 -5.37 -28.31 3.15
CA PHE A 365 -6.14 -28.47 4.39
C PHE A 365 -7.60 -28.89 4.11
N ILE A 366 -8.28 -28.20 3.19
CA ILE A 366 -9.66 -28.53 2.81
C ILE A 366 -9.75 -29.94 2.23
N GLY A 367 -8.82 -30.33 1.37
CA GLY A 367 -8.79 -31.67 0.78
C GLY A 367 -8.63 -32.78 1.82
N VAL A 368 -7.88 -32.53 2.88
CA VAL A 368 -7.77 -33.45 4.02
C VAL A 368 -9.07 -33.49 4.82
N VAL A 369 -9.57 -32.33 5.26
CA VAL A 369 -10.74 -32.25 6.15
C VAL A 369 -11.99 -32.85 5.51
N PHE A 370 -12.35 -32.41 4.30
CA PHE A 370 -13.56 -32.85 3.63
C PHE A 370 -13.40 -34.19 2.90
N GLY A 371 -12.18 -34.60 2.58
CA GLY A 371 -11.88 -35.93 2.03
C GLY A 371 -11.82 -37.04 3.07
N PHE A 372 -11.57 -36.71 4.33
CA PHE A 372 -11.36 -37.70 5.40
C PHE A 372 -12.61 -38.56 5.67
N MET A 373 -13.80 -37.96 5.76
CA MET A 373 -15.03 -38.71 6.04
C MET A 373 -15.37 -39.71 4.93
N PRO A 374 -15.42 -39.33 3.63
CA PRO A 374 -15.60 -40.27 2.53
C PRO A 374 -14.54 -41.38 2.50
N ALA A 375 -13.27 -41.02 2.65
CA ALA A 375 -12.16 -41.98 2.67
C ALA A 375 -12.31 -42.99 3.81
N ARG A 376 -12.72 -42.53 4.99
CA ARG A 376 -13.00 -43.40 6.14
C ARG A 376 -14.21 -44.30 5.88
N LYS A 377 -15.25 -43.81 5.21
CA LYS A 377 -16.41 -44.62 4.81
C LYS A 377 -15.99 -45.74 3.85
N ALA A 378 -15.22 -45.43 2.80
CA ALA A 378 -14.68 -46.42 1.86
C ALA A 378 -13.83 -47.49 2.57
N SER A 379 -12.94 -47.06 3.47
CA SER A 379 -12.07 -47.97 4.24
C SER A 379 -12.82 -48.92 5.18
N ARG A 380 -14.09 -48.65 5.49
CA ARG A 380 -14.93 -49.47 6.40
C ARG A 380 -15.94 -50.36 5.69
N LEU A 381 -16.03 -50.30 4.36
CA LEU A 381 -16.90 -51.20 3.59
C LEU A 381 -16.54 -52.68 3.83
N ASN A 382 -17.55 -53.51 4.09
CA ASN A 382 -17.36 -54.95 4.20
C ASN A 382 -17.22 -55.55 2.79
N PRO A 383 -16.17 -56.34 2.48
CA PRO A 383 -15.96 -56.92 1.15
C PRO A 383 -17.16 -57.75 0.67
N ILE A 384 -17.82 -58.46 1.58
CA ILE A 384 -18.97 -59.32 1.27
C ILE A 384 -20.15 -58.48 0.80
N ASP A 385 -20.49 -57.42 1.54
CA ASP A 385 -21.61 -56.54 1.21
C ASP A 385 -21.34 -55.77 -0.10
N ALA A 386 -20.09 -55.36 -0.32
CA ALA A 386 -19.67 -54.62 -1.51
C ALA A 386 -19.70 -55.46 -2.80
N LEU A 387 -19.50 -56.78 -2.70
CA LEU A 387 -19.57 -57.70 -3.85
C LEU A 387 -20.98 -58.25 -4.09
N ARG A 388 -21.85 -58.20 -3.07
CA ARG A 388 -23.26 -58.61 -3.18
C ARG A 388 -24.12 -57.59 -3.95
N SER A 389 -23.66 -56.35 -4.08
CA SER A 389 -24.34 -55.29 -4.84
C SER A 389 -24.03 -55.28 -6.35
N ILE A 390 -23.41 -56.34 -6.87
CA ILE A 390 -23.09 -56.52 -8.31
C ILE A 390 -24.30 -57.07 -9.06
#